data_AF-A0A940EDN4-F1
#
_entry.id   AF-A0A940EDN4-F1
#
_cell.length_a   1.000
_cell.length_b   1.000
_cell.length_c   1.000
_cell.angle_alpha   90.00
_cell.angle_beta   90.00
_cell.angle_gamma   90.00
#
_symmetry.space_group_name_H-M   'P 1'
#
loop_
_entity.id
_entity.type
_entity.pdbx_description
1 polymer ?
#
loop_
_entity_poly.entity_id
_entity_poly.type
_entity_poly.pdbx_seq_one_letter_code
_entity_poly.pdbx_strand_id
1 'polypeptide(L)'
;MAAIRIRRIQGLSRGERIAVGISLIAIAAYFLLLRHLDGRAEIYFRDLRENDPATYLTNLREAQGFEAYLAEYAVLEGFDEFRPQTPGFLVGRWTMRESPLRLTPGQGPDTCSDPAVFEYGLYMSPEAARTSTPVQYRLEGTDVLMRDYSDRVYPISLIAYGAQLDHLEFTPPGRESPVYAYLCGR
;
A
#
# COMPACT_ATOMS: atom_id res chain seq x y z
N MET A 1 19.37 -61.36 14.61
CA MET A 1 18.56 -60.26 15.18
C MET A 1 19.51 -59.19 15.70
N ALA A 2 19.59 -58.03 15.04
CA ALA A 2 20.51 -56.96 15.39
C ALA A 2 19.88 -56.08 16.49
N ALA A 3 20.50 -56.03 17.67
CA ALA A 3 20.06 -55.19 18.77
C ALA A 3 20.49 -53.73 18.51
N ILE A 4 19.52 -52.89 18.16
CA ILE A 4 19.70 -51.44 18.08
C ILE A 4 19.90 -50.93 19.51
N ARG A 5 21.16 -50.67 19.89
CA ARG A 5 21.49 -49.97 21.14
C ARG A 5 21.07 -48.51 21.00
N ILE A 6 19.92 -48.16 21.58
CA ILE A 6 19.50 -46.78 21.76
C ILE A 6 20.53 -46.11 22.69
N ARG A 7 21.30 -45.18 22.12
CA ARG A 7 22.31 -44.40 22.83
C ARG A 7 21.56 -43.58 23.90
N ARG A 8 21.83 -43.84 25.18
CA ARG A 8 21.30 -43.07 26.31
C ARG A 8 21.56 -41.59 26.02
N ILE A 9 20.50 -40.77 26.04
CA ILE A 9 20.60 -39.32 26.04
C ILE A 9 21.46 -38.96 27.26
N GLN A 10 22.69 -38.51 27.02
CA GLN A 10 23.54 -38.00 28.09
C GLN A 10 22.80 -36.82 28.73
N GLY A 11 22.51 -36.92 30.03
CA GLY A 11 21.86 -35.83 30.75
C GLY A 11 22.76 -34.60 30.73
N LEU A 12 22.16 -33.43 30.47
CA LEU A 12 22.86 -32.14 30.45
C LEU A 12 23.76 -32.01 31.69
N SER A 13 25.02 -31.68 31.46
CA SER A 13 25.97 -31.32 32.50
C SER A 13 25.48 -30.10 33.28
N ARG A 14 26.01 -29.86 34.49
CA ARG A 14 25.64 -28.68 35.30
C ARG A 14 25.84 -27.37 34.53
N GLY A 15 26.91 -27.27 33.75
CA GLY A 15 27.20 -26.10 32.91
C GLY A 15 26.15 -25.90 31.82
N GLU A 16 25.76 -26.96 31.13
CA GLU A 16 24.74 -26.87 30.08
C GLU A 16 23.35 -26.54 30.64
N ARG A 17 22.99 -27.03 31.84
CA ARG A 17 21.73 -26.65 32.50
C ARG A 17 21.69 -25.17 32.86
N ILE A 18 22.81 -24.63 33.36
CA ILE A 18 22.92 -23.20 33.67
C ILE A 18 22.82 -22.39 32.38
N ALA A 19 23.53 -22.80 31.32
CA ALA A 19 23.46 -22.14 30.02
C ALA A 19 22.04 -22.12 29.47
N VAL A 20 21.34 -23.27 29.45
CA VAL A 20 19.93 -23.37 29.02
C VAL A 20 19.02 -22.49 29.89
N GLY A 21 19.21 -22.48 31.21
CA GLY A 21 18.45 -21.63 32.12
C GLY A 21 18.63 -20.13 31.81
N ILE A 22 19.87 -19.68 31.60
CA ILE A 22 20.19 -18.30 31.23
C ILE A 22 19.58 -17.95 29.87
N SER A 23 19.70 -18.84 28.88
CA SER A 23 19.10 -18.63 27.55
C SER A 23 17.58 -18.49 27.62
N LEU A 24 16.91 -19.33 28.40
CA LEU A 24 15.45 -19.23 28.58
C LEU A 24 15.04 -17.91 29.24
N ILE A 25 15.79 -17.45 30.25
CA ILE A 25 15.54 -16.16 30.90
C ILE A 25 15.76 -15.01 29.92
N ALA A 26 16.83 -15.04 29.13
CA ALA A 26 17.12 -14.02 28.13
C ALA A 26 16.02 -13.95 27.05
N ILE A 27 15.54 -15.10 26.58
CA ILE A 27 14.43 -15.19 25.62
C ILE A 27 13.15 -14.60 26.24
N ALA A 28 12.81 -14.98 27.48
CA ALA A 28 11.62 -14.47 28.16
C ALA A 28 11.70 -12.95 28.36
N ALA A 29 12.85 -12.42 28.79
CA ALA A 29 13.07 -10.98 28.95
C ALA A 29 12.95 -10.24 27.62
N TYR A 30 13.50 -10.80 26.53
CA TYR A 30 13.41 -10.24 25.19
C TYR A 30 11.96 -10.15 24.70
N PHE A 31 11.16 -11.21 24.84
CA PHE A 31 9.74 -11.17 24.45
C PHE A 31 8.91 -10.20 25.30
N LEU A 32 9.23 -10.08 26.59
CA LEU A 32 8.55 -9.13 27.49
C LEU A 32 8.85 -7.68 27.07
N LEU A 33 10.10 -7.39 26.69
CA LEU A 33 10.51 -6.11 26.14
C LEU A 33 9.80 -5.82 24.80
N LEU A 34 9.78 -6.78 23.87
CA LEU A 34 9.07 -6.63 22.59
C LEU A 34 7.60 -6.28 22.81
N ARG A 35 6.90 -7.02 23.67
CA ARG A 35 5.50 -6.75 23.98
C ARG A 35 5.27 -5.34 24.56
N HIS A 36 6.21 -4.83 25.36
CA HIS A 36 6.13 -3.47 25.89
C HIS A 36 6.31 -2.42 24.79
N LEU A 37 7.23 -2.64 23.84
CA LEU A 37 7.44 -1.77 22.69
C LEU A 37 6.22 -1.78 21.77
N ASP A 38 5.63 -2.95 21.50
CA ASP A 38 4.43 -3.10 20.68
C ASP A 38 3.25 -2.32 21.28
N GLY A 39 3.02 -2.45 22.59
CA GLY A 39 1.95 -1.71 23.27
C GLY A 39 2.13 -0.19 23.21
N ARG A 40 3.38 0.30 23.28
CA ARG A 40 3.66 1.73 23.10
C ARG A 40 3.42 2.20 21.67
N ALA A 41 3.78 1.38 20.68
CA ALA A 41 3.52 1.68 19.27
C ALA A 41 2.02 1.76 19.00
N GLU A 42 1.23 0.82 19.53
CA GLU A 42 -0.24 0.83 19.38
C GLU A 42 -0.87 2.10 19.98
N ILE A 43 -0.46 2.50 21.19
CA ILE A 43 -0.93 3.74 21.82
C ILE A 43 -0.55 4.96 20.98
N TYR A 44 0.69 5.01 20.48
CA TYR A 44 1.17 6.10 19.64
C TYR A 44 0.41 6.21 18.32
N PHE A 45 0.17 5.08 17.62
CA PHE A 45 -0.59 5.07 16.37
C PHE A 45 -2.05 5.46 16.59
N ARG A 46 -2.67 5.03 17.68
CA ARG A 46 -4.04 5.44 18.04
C ARG A 46 -4.12 6.94 18.31
N ASP A 47 -3.18 7.48 19.09
CA ASP A 47 -3.11 8.90 19.39
C ASP A 47 -2.89 9.75 18.13
N LEU A 48 -2.00 9.30 17.22
CA LEU A 48 -1.83 9.95 15.92
C LEU A 48 -3.11 9.89 15.08
N ARG A 49 -3.80 8.74 15.02
CA ARG A 49 -5.03 8.60 14.23
C ARG A 49 -6.10 9.62 14.65
N GLU A 50 -6.18 9.94 15.94
CA GLU A 50 -7.17 10.87 16.49
C GLU A 50 -6.74 12.34 16.36
N ASN A 51 -5.45 12.63 16.59
CA ASN A 51 -4.95 14.01 16.71
C ASN A 51 -4.25 14.55 15.45
N ASP A 52 -3.61 13.68 14.66
CA ASP A 52 -2.91 14.01 13.41
C ASP A 52 -3.01 12.85 12.39
N PRO A 53 -4.17 12.72 11.72
CA PRO A 53 -4.43 11.64 10.75
C PRO A 53 -3.44 11.63 9.57
N ALA A 54 -2.91 12.79 9.19
CA ALA A 54 -1.97 12.90 8.07
C ALA A 54 -0.62 12.25 8.41
N THR A 55 -0.10 12.53 9.60
CA THR A 55 1.12 11.88 10.11
C THR A 55 0.87 10.38 10.37
N TYR A 56 -0.30 10.02 10.91
CA TYR A 56 -0.70 8.61 11.07
C TYR A 56 -0.61 7.83 9.75
N LEU A 57 -1.26 8.33 8.70
CA LEU A 57 -1.30 7.69 7.39
C LEU A 57 0.08 7.59 6.73
N THR A 58 0.92 8.61 6.90
CA THR A 58 2.31 8.59 6.41
C THR A 58 3.11 7.49 7.09
N ASN A 59 3.07 7.44 8.42
CA ASN A 59 3.77 6.42 9.21
C ASN A 59 3.24 5.01 8.94
N LEU A 60 1.92 4.86 8.78
CA LEU A 60 1.29 3.59 8.45
C LEU A 60 1.78 3.07 7.09
N ARG A 61 1.79 3.95 6.09
CA ARG A 61 2.27 3.62 4.74
C ARG A 61 3.74 3.18 4.75
N GLU A 62 4.58 3.85 5.52
CA GLU A 62 6.00 3.52 5.64
C GLU A 62 6.26 2.23 6.42
N ALA A 63 5.49 1.98 7.48
CA ALA A 63 5.69 0.84 8.36
C ALA A 63 5.03 -0.47 7.85
N GLN A 64 3.84 -0.37 7.25
CA GLN A 64 3.01 -1.51 6.88
C GLN A 64 2.75 -1.62 5.37
N GLY A 65 3.15 -0.62 4.60
CA GLY A 65 3.02 -0.58 3.15
C GLY A 65 1.74 0.09 2.65
N PHE A 66 1.64 0.18 1.32
CA PHE A 66 0.60 0.94 0.63
C PHE A 66 -0.79 0.33 0.78
N GLU A 67 -0.90 -1.00 0.82
CA GLU A 67 -2.19 -1.69 0.98
C GLU A 67 -2.85 -1.38 2.33
N ALA A 68 -2.08 -1.47 3.43
CA ALA A 68 -2.56 -1.10 4.76
C ALA A 68 -2.97 0.38 4.85
N TYR A 69 -2.21 1.24 4.15
CA TYR A 69 -2.55 2.66 4.02
C TYR A 69 -3.89 2.89 3.32
N LEU A 70 -4.21 2.18 2.24
CA LEU A 70 -5.45 2.39 1.47
C LEU A 70 -6.71 2.11 2.31
N ALA A 71 -6.70 1.05 3.12
CA ALA A 71 -7.82 0.68 3.97
C ALA A 71 -8.15 1.78 4.99
N GLU A 72 -7.13 2.34 5.65
CA GLU A 72 -7.32 3.41 6.64
C GLU A 72 -7.57 4.77 5.97
N TYR A 73 -6.94 5.04 4.82
CA TYR A 73 -7.18 6.25 4.03
C TYR A 73 -8.63 6.34 3.57
N ALA A 74 -9.22 5.22 3.14
CA ALA A 74 -10.61 5.16 2.70
C ALA A 74 -11.58 5.62 3.81
N VAL A 75 -11.38 5.13 5.03
CA VAL A 75 -12.22 5.46 6.18
C VAL A 75 -12.01 6.91 6.64
N LEU A 76 -10.74 7.34 6.76
CA LEU A 76 -10.41 8.65 7.32
C LEU A 76 -10.78 9.81 6.39
N GLU A 77 -10.59 9.65 5.08
CA GLU A 77 -10.91 10.67 4.08
C GLU A 77 -12.31 10.47 3.46
N GLY A 78 -12.99 9.36 3.80
CA GLY A 78 -14.37 9.07 3.42
C GLY A 78 -14.56 8.51 2.00
N PHE A 79 -13.55 7.85 1.45
CA PHE A 79 -13.60 7.17 0.14
C PHE A 79 -14.28 5.79 0.18
N ASP A 80 -14.92 5.40 1.28
CA ASP A 80 -15.82 4.23 1.32
C ASP A 80 -17.05 4.40 0.40
N GLU A 81 -17.39 5.66 0.10
CA GLU A 81 -18.44 6.05 -0.84
C GLU A 81 -17.86 6.87 -2.00
N PHE A 82 -18.61 6.98 -3.09
CA PHE A 82 -18.20 7.80 -4.23
C PHE A 82 -18.19 9.29 -3.89
N ARG A 83 -17.02 9.92 -4.00
CA ARG A 83 -16.84 11.36 -3.77
C ARG A 83 -16.23 12.08 -4.97
N PRO A 84 -16.60 13.34 -5.23
CA PRO A 84 -16.05 14.14 -6.33
C PRO A 84 -14.64 14.69 -6.04
N GLN A 85 -13.96 14.20 -5.01
CA GLN A 85 -12.60 14.63 -4.66
C GLN A 85 -11.60 13.59 -5.17
N THR A 86 -10.54 14.01 -5.84
CA THR A 86 -9.47 13.08 -6.27
C THR A 86 -8.66 12.62 -5.05
N PRO A 87 -8.44 11.30 -4.85
CA PRO A 87 -7.53 10.81 -3.81
C PRO A 87 -6.15 11.42 -3.95
N GLY A 88 -5.56 11.89 -2.85
CA GLY A 88 -4.33 12.70 -2.88
C GLY A 88 -3.13 12.00 -3.54
N PHE A 89 -3.05 10.66 -3.43
CA PHE A 89 -2.00 9.86 -4.08
C PHE A 89 -2.20 9.70 -5.60
N LEU A 90 -3.43 9.91 -6.10
CA LEU A 90 -3.78 9.82 -7.52
C LEU A 90 -3.61 11.18 -8.23
N VAL A 91 -3.56 12.28 -7.48
CA VAL A 91 -3.41 13.63 -8.02
C VAL A 91 -2.11 13.75 -8.83
N GLY A 92 -2.26 14.22 -10.07
CA GLY A 92 -1.14 14.52 -10.96
C GLY A 92 -1.35 14.06 -12.40
N ARG A 93 -0.26 14.13 -13.16
CA ARG A 93 -0.16 13.72 -14.57
C ARG A 93 0.51 12.36 -14.65
N TRP A 94 -0.14 11.43 -15.34
CA TRP A 94 0.26 10.04 -15.47
C TRP A 94 0.40 9.68 -16.94
N THR A 95 1.64 9.45 -17.41
CA THR A 95 1.86 9.08 -18.82
C THR A 95 1.40 7.66 -19.06
N MET A 96 0.55 7.47 -20.08
CA MET A 96 -0.02 6.18 -20.41
C MET A 96 0.89 5.41 -21.39
N ARG A 97 0.98 4.09 -21.19
CA ARG A 97 1.73 3.15 -22.04
C ARG A 97 0.90 1.90 -22.29
N GLU A 98 1.01 1.36 -23.49
CA GLU A 98 0.34 0.09 -23.86
C GLU A 98 1.06 -1.14 -23.29
N SER A 99 2.35 -0.99 -22.95
CA SER A 99 3.19 -2.04 -22.38
C SER A 99 3.90 -1.54 -21.12
N PRO A 100 4.16 -2.42 -20.14
CA PRO A 100 4.81 -2.04 -18.89
C PRO A 100 6.23 -1.54 -19.15
N LEU A 101 6.61 -0.45 -18.48
CA LEU A 101 7.96 0.09 -18.49
C LEU A 101 8.82 -0.63 -17.43
N ARG A 102 10.11 -0.81 -17.74
CA ARG A 102 11.11 -1.30 -16.78
C ARG A 102 11.71 -0.12 -16.04
N LEU A 103 11.00 0.38 -15.04
CA LEU A 103 11.47 1.44 -14.15
C LEU A 103 11.91 0.83 -12.82
N THR A 104 12.83 1.51 -12.14
CA THR A 104 13.09 1.21 -10.73
C THR A 104 11.87 1.67 -9.93
N PRO A 105 11.44 0.92 -8.89
CA PRO A 105 10.29 1.32 -8.08
C PRO A 105 10.34 2.79 -7.64
N GLY A 106 9.26 3.52 -7.92
CA GLY A 106 9.13 4.94 -7.57
C GLY A 106 9.81 5.92 -8.51
N GLN A 107 10.45 5.46 -9.60
CA GLN A 107 10.93 6.34 -10.66
C GLN A 107 9.83 6.56 -11.70
N GLY A 108 9.65 7.83 -12.08
CA GLY A 108 8.83 8.20 -13.23
C GLY A 108 9.64 8.20 -14.53
N PRO A 109 8.97 8.15 -15.69
CA PRO A 109 9.62 8.32 -16.99
C PRO A 109 10.10 9.76 -17.22
N ASP A 110 11.20 9.92 -17.96
CA ASP A 110 11.83 11.22 -18.24
C ASP A 110 10.95 12.18 -19.05
N THR A 111 9.98 11.65 -19.80
CA THR A 111 9.07 12.42 -20.65
C THR A 111 7.62 12.09 -20.36
N CYS A 112 6.81 13.14 -20.19
CA CYS A 112 5.38 13.03 -19.91
C CYS A 112 4.61 13.20 -21.24
N SER A 113 4.36 12.07 -21.92
CA SER A 113 3.59 12.03 -23.18
C SER A 113 2.25 11.32 -22.99
N ASP A 114 1.21 11.77 -23.70
CA ASP A 114 -0.15 11.20 -23.59
C ASP A 114 -0.62 11.00 -22.13
N PRO A 115 -0.69 12.09 -21.33
CA PRO A 115 -0.99 11.96 -19.92
C PRO A 115 -2.49 11.80 -19.67
N ALA A 116 -2.85 10.83 -18.83
CA ALA A 116 -4.04 10.91 -18.01
C ALA A 116 -3.79 11.88 -16.86
N VAL A 117 -4.75 12.76 -16.57
CA VAL A 117 -4.67 13.70 -15.46
C VAL A 117 -5.86 13.51 -14.55
N PHE A 118 -5.58 13.32 -13.26
CA PHE A 118 -6.58 13.21 -12.21
C PHE A 118 -6.41 14.42 -11.28
N GLU A 119 -7.36 15.34 -11.28
CA GLU A 119 -7.25 16.56 -10.46
C GLU A 119 -8.63 17.17 -10.23
N TYR A 120 -8.88 17.67 -9.01
CA TYR A 120 -10.13 18.36 -8.64
C TYR A 120 -11.43 17.63 -9.03
N GLY A 121 -11.47 16.29 -8.95
CA GLY A 121 -12.66 15.54 -9.36
C GLY A 121 -12.84 15.43 -10.87
N LEU A 122 -11.81 15.75 -11.65
CA LEU A 122 -11.80 15.67 -13.10
C LEU A 122 -10.83 14.59 -13.55
N TYR A 123 -11.24 13.88 -14.57
CA TYR A 123 -10.39 13.03 -15.39
C TYR A 123 -10.20 13.71 -16.76
N MET A 124 -8.95 13.89 -17.16
CA MET A 124 -8.60 14.48 -18.46
C MET A 124 -7.65 13.54 -19.19
N SER A 125 -7.93 13.28 -20.46
CA SER A 125 -7.09 12.47 -21.35
C SER A 125 -7.31 12.94 -22.79
N PRO A 126 -6.29 12.89 -23.66
CA PRO A 126 -6.44 13.23 -25.08
C PRO A 126 -7.51 12.40 -25.81
N GLU A 127 -7.80 11.19 -25.32
CA GLU A 127 -8.67 10.22 -26.00
C GLU A 127 -10.04 10.10 -25.37
N ALA A 128 -10.26 10.76 -24.24
CA ALA A 128 -11.56 10.81 -23.63
C ALA A 128 -12.54 11.54 -24.57
N ALA A 129 -13.78 11.04 -24.64
CA ALA A 129 -14.84 11.64 -25.46
C ALA A 129 -15.06 13.13 -25.14
N ARG A 130 -14.67 13.56 -23.93
CA ARG A 130 -14.49 14.96 -23.54
C ARG A 130 -13.08 15.14 -22.99
N THR A 131 -12.42 16.23 -23.38
CA THR A 131 -11.08 16.60 -22.86
C THR A 131 -11.05 16.71 -21.34
N SER A 132 -12.20 16.96 -20.71
CA SER A 132 -12.38 16.90 -19.25
C SER A 132 -13.72 16.25 -18.92
N THR A 133 -13.66 15.23 -18.06
CA THR A 133 -14.82 14.45 -17.61
C THR A 133 -14.90 14.56 -16.08
N PRO A 134 -16.00 15.10 -15.52
CA PRO A 134 -16.26 15.03 -14.10
C PRO A 134 -16.41 13.58 -13.66
N VAL A 135 -15.71 13.22 -12.59
CA VAL A 135 -15.69 11.86 -12.05
C VAL A 135 -15.78 11.88 -10.53
N GLN A 136 -16.19 10.74 -9.99
CA GLN A 136 -16.19 10.47 -8.55
C GLN A 136 -15.35 9.25 -8.27
N TYR A 137 -14.75 9.19 -7.09
CA TYR A 137 -13.83 8.14 -6.70
C TYR A 137 -14.34 7.43 -5.45
N ARG A 138 -14.17 6.11 -5.42
CA ARG A 138 -14.38 5.24 -4.25
C ARG A 138 -13.21 4.27 -4.17
N LEU A 139 -12.79 3.90 -2.98
CA LEU A 139 -11.79 2.86 -2.75
C LEU A 139 -12.46 1.52 -2.49
N GLU A 140 -11.96 0.46 -3.12
CA GLU A 140 -12.41 -0.92 -2.90
C GLU A 140 -11.18 -1.84 -2.89
N GLY A 141 -10.68 -2.18 -1.70
CA GLY A 141 -9.44 -2.94 -1.56
C GLY A 141 -8.23 -2.17 -2.10
N THR A 142 -7.55 -2.74 -3.09
CA THR A 142 -6.39 -2.14 -3.77
C THR A 142 -6.77 -1.31 -5.00
N ASP A 143 -8.06 -1.20 -5.31
CA ASP A 143 -8.53 -0.52 -6.52
C ASP A 143 -9.20 0.81 -6.17
N VAL A 144 -8.98 1.81 -7.04
CA VAL A 144 -9.80 3.03 -7.08
C VAL A 144 -10.86 2.84 -8.16
N LEU A 145 -12.11 2.90 -7.76
CA LEU A 145 -13.24 2.92 -8.68
C LEU A 145 -13.51 4.37 -9.07
N MET A 146 -13.29 4.68 -10.34
CA MET A 146 -13.61 5.98 -10.93
C MET A 146 -14.97 5.88 -11.63
N ARG A 147 -15.94 6.69 -11.22
CA ARG A 147 -17.28 6.74 -11.83
C ARG A 147 -17.47 8.03 -12.60
N ASP A 148 -17.91 7.95 -13.85
CA ASP A 148 -18.25 9.12 -14.66
C ASP A 148 -19.71 9.57 -14.46
N TYR A 149 -20.08 10.67 -15.12
CA TYR A 149 -21.44 11.24 -15.07
C TYR A 149 -22.53 10.36 -15.71
N SER A 150 -22.14 9.30 -16.46
CA SER A 150 -23.05 8.33 -17.07
C SER A 150 -23.24 7.07 -16.20
N ASP A 151 -22.78 7.12 -14.95
CA ASP A 151 -22.73 6.01 -13.99
C ASP A 151 -21.85 4.83 -14.43
N ARG A 152 -20.99 5.03 -15.44
CA ARG A 152 -20.00 4.01 -15.82
C ARG A 152 -18.83 4.03 -14.85
N VAL A 153 -18.43 2.85 -14.40
CA VAL A 153 -17.32 2.65 -13.45
C VAL A 153 -16.10 2.09 -14.18
N TYR A 154 -14.95 2.71 -13.93
CA TYR A 154 -13.65 2.33 -14.45
C TYR A 154 -12.77 1.96 -13.26
N PRO A 155 -12.45 0.67 -13.07
CA PRO A 155 -11.53 0.26 -12.02
C PRO A 155 -10.10 0.68 -12.38
N ILE A 156 -9.39 1.21 -11.39
CA ILE A 156 -7.99 1.60 -11.48
C ILE A 156 -7.23 0.78 -10.44
N SER A 157 -6.47 -0.21 -10.90
CA SER A 157 -5.63 -1.02 -10.05
C SER A 157 -4.36 -0.27 -9.66
N LEU A 158 -4.09 -0.21 -8.37
CA LEU A 158 -2.94 0.48 -7.79
C LEU A 158 -1.79 -0.52 -7.62
N ILE A 159 -0.73 -0.41 -8.42
CA ILE A 159 0.44 -1.28 -8.32
C ILE A 159 1.48 -0.61 -7.43
N ALA A 160 1.68 -1.18 -6.24
CA ALA A 160 2.58 -0.62 -5.23
C ALA A 160 3.66 -1.62 -4.79
N TYR A 161 4.84 -1.10 -4.44
CA TYR A 161 5.94 -1.85 -3.86
C TYR A 161 6.32 -1.24 -2.51
N GLY A 162 6.04 -1.96 -1.41
CA GLY A 162 6.22 -1.45 -0.06
C GLY A 162 5.33 -0.23 0.19
N ALA A 163 5.95 0.92 0.50
CA ALA A 163 5.26 2.17 0.80
C ALA A 163 4.93 3.02 -0.45
N GLN A 164 5.44 2.65 -1.63
CA GLN A 164 5.39 3.50 -2.82
C GLN A 164 4.42 2.95 -3.87
N LEU A 165 3.57 3.82 -4.38
CA LEU A 165 2.76 3.58 -5.57
C LEU A 165 3.65 3.72 -6.80
N ASP A 166 3.78 2.66 -7.57
CA ASP A 166 4.67 2.58 -8.73
C ASP A 166 3.95 3.03 -10.00
N HIS A 167 2.81 2.40 -10.30
CA HIS A 167 1.99 2.73 -11.46
C HIS A 167 0.52 2.33 -11.26
N LEU A 168 -0.30 2.77 -12.20
CA LEU A 168 -1.71 2.43 -12.28
C LEU A 168 -1.93 1.49 -13.47
N GLU A 169 -2.83 0.54 -13.33
CA GLU A 169 -3.36 -0.25 -14.44
C GLU A 169 -4.85 0.00 -14.56
N PHE A 170 -5.31 0.50 -15.71
CA PHE A 170 -6.74 0.76 -15.92
C PHE A 170 -7.10 0.86 -17.40
N THR A 171 -8.39 0.76 -17.70
CA THR A 171 -8.91 1.06 -19.05
C THR A 171 -9.51 2.46 -19.05
N PRO A 172 -8.89 3.46 -19.70
CA PRO A 172 -9.38 4.82 -19.67
C PRO A 172 -10.71 4.95 -20.45
N PRO A 173 -11.57 5.90 -20.06
CA PRO A 173 -12.76 6.24 -20.84
C PRO A 173 -12.41 6.51 -22.31
N GLY A 174 -12.99 5.73 -23.22
CA GLY A 174 -12.75 5.86 -24.67
C GLY A 174 -11.76 4.84 -25.26
N ARG A 175 -11.03 4.07 -24.43
CA ARG A 175 -10.25 2.91 -24.88
C ARG A 175 -10.95 1.59 -24.57
N GLU A 176 -10.57 0.56 -25.31
CA GLU A 176 -11.02 -0.83 -25.11
C GLU A 176 -9.98 -1.70 -24.40
N SER A 177 -8.73 -1.26 -24.36
CA SER A 177 -7.60 -2.01 -23.80
C SER A 177 -7.02 -1.30 -22.56
N PRO A 178 -6.52 -2.06 -21.58
CA PRO A 178 -5.87 -1.49 -20.40
C PRO A 178 -4.56 -0.80 -20.77
N VAL A 179 -4.18 0.17 -19.94
CA VAL A 179 -2.92 0.92 -20.04
C VAL A 179 -2.19 0.89 -18.70
N TYR A 180 -0.87 1.06 -18.78
CA TYR A 180 0.02 1.26 -17.64
C TYR A 180 0.32 2.75 -17.53
N ALA A 181 -0.09 3.39 -16.44
CA ALA A 181 0.08 4.82 -16.24
C ALA A 181 1.10 5.12 -15.14
N TYR A 182 2.14 5.88 -15.48
CA TYR A 182 3.26 6.20 -14.59
C TYR A 182 3.26 7.69 -14.26
N LEU A 183 3.43 8.04 -12.98
CA LEU A 183 3.45 9.43 -12.54
C LEU A 183 4.62 10.18 -13.21
N CYS A 184 4.32 11.27 -13.92
CA CYS A 184 5.30 12.11 -14.62
C CYS A 184 5.20 13.60 -14.29
N GLY A 185 4.29 14.00 -13.39
CA GLY A 185 4.22 15.36 -12.86
C GLY A 185 3.14 15.50 -11.79
N ARG A 186 3.36 16.39 -10.84
CA ARG A 186 2.39 16.83 -9.82
C ARG A 186 2.26 18.34 -9.86
#